data_AF-A0A645HZG4-F1
#
_entry.id   AF-A0A645HZG4-F1
#
_cell.length_a   1.000
_cell.length_b   1.000
_cell.length_c   1.000
_cell.angle_alpha   90.00
_cell.angle_beta   90.00
_cell.angle_gamma   90.00
#
_symmetry.space_group_name_H-M   'P 1'
#
loop_
_entity.id
_entity.type
_entity.pdbx_description
1 polymer ?
#
loop_
_entity_poly.entity_id
_entity_poly.type
_entity_poly.pdbx_seq_one_letter_code
_entity_poly.pdbx_strand_id
1 'polypeptide(L)' 'MGKLIPRSFEKIRSGEVIQIQTFTNVAAATAAGVTAAKFPRRIIHLSAGGTGSVPCLAISDGTNWKQVAIGANAI' A
#
# COMPACT_ATOMS: atom_id res chain seq x y z
N MET A 1 11.55 5.96 -31.40
CA MET A 1 10.31 5.17 -31.21
C MET A 1 10.43 4.42 -29.89
N GLY A 2 10.05 5.05 -28.77
CA GLY A 2 10.21 4.46 -27.44
C GLY A 2 9.19 3.35 -27.23
N LYS A 3 9.60 2.20 -26.69
CA LYS A 3 8.69 1.10 -26.33
C LYS A 3 7.59 1.65 -25.44
N LEU A 4 6.33 1.52 -25.87
CA LEU A 4 5.15 1.84 -25.07
C LEU A 4 5.16 0.95 -23.83
N ILE A 5 5.61 1.51 -22.71
CA ILE A 5 5.44 0.87 -21.41
C ILE A 5 3.93 0.79 -21.19
N PRO A 6 3.35 -0.38 -20.89
CA PRO A 6 1.93 -0.47 -20.63
C PRO A 6 1.57 0.50 -19.50
N ARG A 7 0.49 1.27 -19.65
CA ARG A 7 0.04 2.31 -18.69
C ARG A 7 0.00 1.82 -17.23
N SER A 8 -0.22 0.53 -17.00
CA SER A 8 -0.15 -0.11 -15.68
C SER A 8 1.23 -0.01 -15.03
N PHE A 9 2.29 -0.21 -15.81
CA PHE A 9 3.67 -0.09 -15.32
C PHE A 9 4.10 1.37 -15.12
N GLU A 10 3.58 2.31 -15.92
CA GLU A 10 3.79 3.74 -15.65
C GLU A 10 3.22 4.15 -14.29
N LYS A 11 2.00 3.70 -13.95
CA LYS A 11 1.35 3.99 -12.66
C LYS A 11 2.10 3.39 -11.45
N ILE A 12 2.71 2.23 -11.62
CA ILE A 12 3.56 1.61 -10.59
C ILE A 12 4.84 2.42 -10.44
N ARG A 13 5.47 2.80 -11.56
CA ARG A 13 6.75 3.52 -11.59
C ARG A 13 6.63 4.96 -11.10
N SER A 14 5.48 5.61 -11.30
CA SER A 14 5.19 6.95 -10.80
C SER A 14 4.86 7.00 -9.31
N GLY A 15 4.75 5.85 -8.64
CA GLY A 15 4.28 5.78 -7.25
C GLY A 15 2.78 6.07 -7.10
N GLU A 16 2.03 6.20 -8.20
CA GLU A 16 0.58 6.42 -8.15
C GLU A 16 -0.15 5.22 -7.52
N VAL A 17 0.43 4.02 -7.62
CA VAL A 17 -0.09 2.80 -6.97
C VAL A 17 0.51 2.58 -5.58
N ILE A 18 1.74 3.04 -5.34
CA ILE A 18 2.52 2.78 -4.12
C ILE A 18 2.75 4.09 -3.38
N GLN A 19 2.01 4.29 -2.30
CA GLN A 19 2.25 5.41 -1.41
C GLN A 19 3.22 4.94 -0.32
N ILE A 20 4.49 5.33 -0.42
CA ILE A 20 5.50 5.11 0.61
C ILE A 20 5.20 6.06 1.76
N GLN A 21 4.20 5.72 2.57
CA GLN A 21 3.94 6.40 3.82
C GLN A 21 4.11 5.40 4.96
N THR A 22 5.07 5.70 5.83
CA THR A 22 5.41 4.94 7.03
C THR A 22 4.34 5.11 8.10
N PHE A 23 3.14 4.59 7.85
CA PHE A 23 2.15 4.51 8.91
C PHE A 23 2.44 3.31 9.80
N THR A 24 2.19 3.47 11.10
CA THR A 24 2.33 2.35 12.03
C THR A 24 1.34 1.25 11.68
N ASN A 25 0.07 1.58 11.40
CA ASN A 25 -0.98 0.63 11.06
C ASN A 25 -2.10 1.30 10.23
N VAL A 26 -3.11 0.52 9.84
CA VAL A 26 -4.29 1.02 9.09
C VAL A 26 -5.06 2.11 9.85
N ALA A 27 -5.11 2.04 11.19
CA ALA A 27 -5.79 3.06 11.98
C ALA A 27 -5.07 4.42 11.88
N ALA A 28 -3.73 4.44 11.96
CA ALA A 28 -2.92 5.64 11.76
C ALA A 28 -3.07 6.20 10.33
N ALA A 29 -3.08 5.33 9.31
CA ALA A 29 -3.34 5.73 7.93
C ALA A 29 -4.73 6.36 7.77
N THR A 30 -5.75 5.76 8.39
CA THR A 30 -7.14 6.24 8.35
C THR A 30 -7.27 7.60 9.05
N ALA A 31 -6.60 7.79 10.20
CA ALA A 31 -6.57 9.07 10.91
C ALA A 31 -5.89 10.18 10.10
N ALA A 32 -4.91 9.85 9.26
CA ALA A 32 -4.28 10.77 8.31
C ALA A 32 -5.11 10.99 7.02
N GLY A 33 -6.33 10.44 6.95
CA GLY A 33 -7.21 10.55 5.79
C GLY A 33 -6.83 9.65 4.61
N VAL A 34 -5.98 8.64 4.84
CA VAL A 34 -5.64 7.59 3.87
C VAL A 34 -6.57 6.40 4.08
N THR A 35 -7.77 6.50 3.50
CA THR A 35 -8.81 5.47 3.60
C THR A 35 -8.86 4.60 2.34
N ALA A 36 -9.33 3.36 2.47
CA ALA A 36 -9.47 2.45 1.33
C ALA A 36 -10.39 3.04 0.24
N ALA A 37 -11.50 3.67 0.66
CA ALA A 37 -12.44 4.32 -0.24
C ALA A 37 -11.84 5.51 -1.01
N LYS A 38 -10.98 6.32 -0.37
CA LYS A 38 -10.32 7.46 -1.03
C LYS A 38 -9.19 7.02 -1.95
N PHE A 39 -8.58 5.88 -1.66
CA PHE A 39 -7.42 5.35 -2.37
C PHE A 39 -7.68 3.91 -2.85
N PRO A 40 -8.63 3.69 -3.78
CA PRO A 40 -8.92 2.35 -4.30
C PRO A 40 -7.73 1.78 -5.06
N ARG A 41 -7.49 0.46 -4.92
CA ARG A 41 -6.42 -0.29 -5.63
C ARG A 41 -5.00 0.17 -5.29
N ARG A 42 -4.82 0.94 -4.20
CA ARG A 42 -3.50 1.34 -3.70
C ARG A 42 -2.88 0.30 -2.78
N ILE A 43 -1.56 0.29 -2.77
CA ILE A 43 -0.74 -0.48 -1.83
C ILE A 43 0.02 0.52 -0.94
N ILE A 44 -0.03 0.31 0.37
CA ILE A 44 0.72 1.08 1.36
C ILE A 44 1.57 0.13 2.21
N HIS A 45 2.71 0.61 2.67
CA HIS A 45 3.58 -0.12 3.58
C HIS A 45 3.28 0.31 5.03
N LEU A 46 3.11 -0.66 5.93
CA LEU A 46 2.86 -0.43 7.35
C LEU A 46 3.99 -1.04 8.17
N SER A 47 4.48 -0.32 9.18
CA SER A 47 5.55 -0.86 10.05
C SER A 47 5.03 -1.88 11.07
N ALA A 48 3.73 -1.91 11.35
CA ALA A 48 3.07 -2.92 12.17
C ALA A 48 1.66 -3.24 11.63
N GLY A 49 1.46 -4.50 11.20
CA GLY A 49 0.14 -5.00 10.81
C GLY A 49 -0.83 -5.16 11.97
N GLY A 50 -2.00 -5.76 11.71
CA GLY A 50 -3.07 -5.97 12.70
C GLY A 50 -2.63 -6.71 13.98
N THR A 51 -1.54 -7.48 13.91
CA THR A 51 -0.96 -8.22 15.05
C THR A 51 0.19 -7.47 15.75
N GLY A 52 0.49 -6.22 15.36
CA GLY A 52 1.31 -5.30 16.14
C GLY A 52 2.84 -5.45 16.08
N SER A 53 3.39 -6.40 15.33
CA SER A 53 4.86 -6.62 15.34
C SER A 53 5.50 -7.05 14.02
N VAL A 54 4.71 -7.14 12.93
CA VAL A 54 5.23 -7.56 11.62
C VAL A 54 4.90 -6.48 10.60
N PRO A 55 5.89 -5.96 9.84
CA PRO A 55 5.63 -5.09 8.70
C PRO A 55 4.65 -5.76 7.73
N CYS A 56 3.75 -4.99 7.14
CA CYS A 56 2.79 -5.54 6.20
C CYS A 56 2.53 -4.59 5.04
N LEU A 57 2.13 -5.16 3.90
CA LEU A 57 1.53 -4.41 2.82
C LEU A 57 0.02 -4.39 3.05
N ALA A 58 -0.59 -3.22 3.04
CA ALA A 58 -2.03 -3.07 3.00
C ALA A 58 -2.48 -2.67 1.60
N ILE A 59 -3.41 -3.45 1.05
CA ILE A 59 -3.96 -3.29 -0.29
C ILE A 59 -5.42 -2.85 -0.13
N SER A 60 -5.78 -1.76 -0.80
CA SER A 60 -7.16 -1.25 -0.82
C SER A 60 -7.97 -1.96 -1.91
N ASP A 61 -9.10 -2.55 -1.54
CA ASP A 61 -10.12 -3.03 -2.49
C ASP A 61 -11.16 -1.95 -2.84
N GLY A 62 -11.00 -0.73 -2.31
CA GLY A 62 -11.94 0.39 -2.47
C GLY A 62 -13.01 0.47 -1.36
N THR A 63 -13.09 -0.53 -0.49
CA THR A 63 -14.00 -0.54 0.68
C THR A 63 -13.23 -0.80 1.97
N ASN A 64 -12.29 -1.74 1.94
CA ASN A 64 -11.50 -2.22 3.07
C ASN A 64 -10.01 -2.27 2.74
N TRP A 65 -9.21 -2.31 3.80
CA TRP A 65 -7.80 -2.66 3.72
C TRP A 65 -7.61 -4.16 3.92
N LYS A 66 -6.95 -4.82 2.98
CA LYS A 66 -6.47 -6.21 3.10
C LYS A 66 -4.98 -6.19 3.41
N GLN A 67 -4.56 -6.83 4.49
CA GLN A 67 -3.17 -6.82 4.93
C GLN A 67 -2.48 -8.15 4.58
N VAL A 68 -1.24 -8.05 4.13
CA VAL A 68 -0.35 -9.19 3.88
C VAL A 68 0.94 -8.95 4.66
N ALA A 69 1.23 -9.81 5.62
CA ALA A 69 2.46 -9.73 6.41
C ALA A 69 3.69 -9.94 5.51
N ILE A 70 4.68 -9.08 5.66
CA ILE A 70 5.98 -9.24 4.99
C ILE A 70 6.83 -10.12 5.90
N GLY A 71 7.10 -11.35 5.47
CA GLY A 71 7.98 -12.27 6.19
C GLY A 71 9.41 -11.73 6.26
N ALA A 72 10.16 -12.09 7.32
CA ALA A 72 11.51 -11.57 7.58
C ALA A 72 12.53 -11.76 6.44
N ASN A 73 12.29 -12.72 5.54
CA ASN A 73 13.20 -13.06 4.43
C ASN A 73 12.84 -12.37 3.09
N ALA A 74 11.76 -11.59 3.04
CA ALA A 74 11.38 -10.82 1.86
C ALA A 74 12.00 -9.40 1.94
N ILE A 75 13.34 -9.35 1.97
CA ILE A 75 14.16 -8.12 1.95
C ILE A 75 14.56 -7.78 0.52
#